data_AF-A0A843I3C6-F1
#
_entry.id   AF-A0A843I3C6-F1
#
_cell.length_a   1.000
_cell.length_b   1.000
_cell.length_c   1.000
_cell.angle_alpha   90.00
_cell.angle_beta   90.00
_cell.angle_gamma   90.00
#
_symmetry.space_group_name_H-M   'P 1'
#
loop_
_entity.id
_entity.type
_entity.pdbx_description
1 polymer ?
#
loop_
_entity_poly.entity_id
_entity_poly.type
_entity_poly.pdbx_seq_one_letter_code
_entity_poly.pdbx_strand_id
1 'polypeptide(L)'
;MDHIKAVPTPIEIVVDSIADGYSSLLQRLCECARLRREYSSDLELASVADAVMRALSEGSSISVGPVKVEMRRKLLGKSMKVELWGKEVSPDELLAKISQARSRAAWLQSDCSDQAVMEPVYASNDREAIEFAMRNLAELAKICDGATPNLDLSNLPEYVVAGIKRGLEKYINKK
;
A
#
# COMPACT_ATOMS: atom_id res chain seq x y z
N MET A 1 -17.84 -34.32 28.90
CA MET A 1 -18.83 -33.24 29.00
C MET A 1 -18.62 -32.38 27.77
N ASP A 2 -19.44 -32.61 26.75
CA ASP A 2 -19.40 -31.80 25.53
C ASP A 2 -19.81 -30.37 25.88
N HIS A 3 -18.90 -29.43 25.65
CA HIS A 3 -19.24 -28.02 25.67
C HIS A 3 -20.19 -27.76 24.51
N ILE A 4 -21.50 -27.76 24.80
CA ILE A 4 -22.49 -27.22 23.87
C ILE A 4 -22.10 -25.75 23.67
N LYS A 5 -21.45 -25.45 22.54
CA LYS A 5 -21.22 -24.07 22.13
C LYS A 5 -22.60 -23.43 21.99
N ALA A 6 -22.90 -22.48 22.86
CA ALA A 6 -24.13 -21.70 22.75
C ALA A 6 -24.20 -21.12 21.32
N VAL A 7 -25.39 -21.19 20.71
CA VAL A 7 -25.62 -20.57 19.41
C VAL A 7 -25.40 -19.07 19.58
N PRO A 8 -24.55 -18.43 18.76
CA PRO A 8 -24.29 -17.00 18.87
C PRO A 8 -25.58 -16.19 18.73
N THR A 9 -25.73 -15.17 19.55
CA THR A 9 -26.82 -14.20 19.41
C THR A 9 -26.65 -13.36 18.13
N PRO A 10 -27.72 -12.77 17.58
CA PRO A 10 -27.60 -11.88 16.43
C PRO A 10 -26.60 -10.73 16.64
N ILE A 11 -26.50 -10.20 17.85
CA ILE A 11 -25.55 -9.15 18.20
C ILE A 11 -24.11 -9.69 18.14
N GLU A 12 -23.84 -10.87 18.69
CA GLU A 12 -22.51 -11.48 18.62
C GLU A 12 -22.07 -11.76 17.17
N ILE A 13 -23.01 -12.17 16.30
CA ILE A 13 -22.74 -12.36 14.88
C ILE A 13 -22.29 -11.04 14.22
N VAL A 14 -22.98 -9.93 14.50
CA VAL A 14 -22.61 -8.61 13.97
C VAL A 14 -21.25 -8.16 14.52
N VAL A 15 -21.01 -8.32 15.82
CA VAL A 15 -19.73 -7.98 16.46
C VAL A 15 -18.58 -8.76 15.81
N ASP A 16 -18.75 -10.07 15.59
CA ASP A 16 -17.73 -10.91 14.95
C ASP A 16 -17.51 -10.54 13.49
N SER A 17 -18.57 -10.20 12.75
CA SER A 17 -18.47 -9.71 11.37
C SER A 17 -17.65 -8.41 11.28
N ILE A 18 -17.92 -7.44 12.16
CA ILE A 18 -17.15 -6.20 12.25
C ILE A 18 -15.69 -6.51 12.63
N ALA A 19 -15.48 -7.37 13.62
CA ALA A 19 -14.14 -7.75 14.07
C ALA A 19 -13.31 -8.41 12.96
N ASP A 20 -13.90 -9.29 12.17
CA ASP A 20 -13.27 -9.93 11.02
C ASP A 20 -12.91 -8.93 9.92
N GLY A 21 -13.82 -7.99 9.65
CA GLY A 21 -13.58 -6.89 8.72
C GLY A 21 -12.40 -6.02 9.15
N TYR A 22 -12.34 -5.59 10.41
CA TYR A 22 -11.26 -4.76 10.93
C TYR A 22 -9.93 -5.51 11.00
N SER A 23 -9.92 -6.77 11.45
CA SER A 23 -8.70 -7.58 11.49
C SER A 23 -8.10 -7.76 10.08
N SER A 24 -8.96 -7.99 9.09
CA SER A 24 -8.56 -8.14 7.68
C SER A 24 -8.12 -6.83 7.03
N LEU A 25 -8.79 -5.72 7.35
CA LEU A 25 -8.37 -4.36 6.95
C LEU A 25 -6.95 -4.08 7.43
N LEU A 26 -6.67 -4.33 8.72
CA LEU A 26 -5.34 -4.13 9.29
C LEU A 26 -4.29 -5.01 8.61
N GLN A 27 -4.62 -6.27 8.34
CA GLN A 27 -3.73 -7.16 7.60
C GLN A 27 -3.38 -6.59 6.21
N ARG A 28 -4.37 -6.10 5.47
CA ARG A 28 -4.16 -5.48 4.15
C ARG A 28 -3.36 -4.18 4.26
N LEU A 29 -3.70 -3.29 5.19
CA LEU A 29 -2.97 -2.04 5.43
C LEU A 29 -1.49 -2.29 5.69
N CYS A 30 -1.18 -3.24 6.59
CA CYS A 30 0.20 -3.50 6.98
C CYS A 30 0.98 -4.25 5.90
N GLU A 31 0.33 -5.13 5.15
CA GLU A 31 0.94 -5.75 3.98
C GLU A 31 1.26 -4.71 2.90
N CYS A 32 0.34 -3.78 2.63
CA CYS A 32 0.58 -2.68 1.71
C CYS A 32 1.72 -1.76 2.16
N ALA A 33 1.80 -1.45 3.46
CA ALA A 33 2.93 -0.70 4.01
C ALA A 33 4.27 -1.45 3.87
N ARG A 34 4.26 -2.78 4.04
CA ARG A 34 5.44 -3.65 3.83
C ARG A 34 5.88 -3.64 2.36
N LEU A 35 4.95 -3.87 1.43
CA LEU A 35 5.21 -3.92 -0.01
C LEU A 35 5.72 -2.57 -0.55
N ARG A 36 5.18 -1.44 -0.07
CA ARG A 36 5.70 -0.11 -0.43
C ARG A 36 7.16 0.10 -0.01
N ARG A 37 7.57 -0.45 1.13
CA ARG A 37 8.98 -0.42 1.58
C ARG A 37 9.84 -1.35 0.72
N GLU A 38 9.38 -2.58 0.49
CA GLU A 38 10.07 -3.59 -0.31
C GLU A 38 10.35 -3.09 -1.74
N TYR A 39 9.39 -2.39 -2.35
CA TYR A 39 9.48 -1.90 -3.73
C TYR A 39 9.79 -0.42 -3.84
N SER A 40 10.37 0.18 -2.80
CA SER A 40 10.71 1.61 -2.76
C SER A 40 11.58 2.06 -3.95
N SER A 41 12.59 1.29 -4.36
CA SER A 41 13.41 1.60 -5.54
C SER A 41 12.62 1.64 -6.85
N ASP A 42 11.66 0.74 -7.02
CA ASP A 42 10.81 0.71 -8.21
C ASP A 42 9.82 1.89 -8.20
N LEU A 43 9.28 2.24 -7.04
CA LEU A 43 8.42 3.41 -6.90
C LEU A 43 9.19 4.71 -7.20
N GLU A 44 10.43 4.81 -6.74
CA GLU A 44 11.32 5.92 -7.05
C GLU A 44 11.59 6.01 -8.58
N LEU A 45 11.96 4.90 -9.21
CA LEU A 45 12.19 4.85 -10.66
C LEU A 45 10.92 5.16 -11.47
N ALA A 46 9.75 4.64 -11.05
CA ALA A 46 8.47 4.91 -11.68
C ALA A 46 8.11 6.41 -11.61
N SER A 47 8.42 7.08 -10.50
CA SER A 47 8.10 8.50 -10.30
C SER A 47 8.83 9.44 -11.28
N VAL A 48 9.98 9.01 -11.80
CA VAL A 48 10.80 9.80 -12.75
C VAL A 48 10.70 9.29 -14.19
N ALA A 49 9.95 8.21 -14.42
CA ALA A 49 9.90 7.49 -15.70
C ALA A 49 9.56 8.41 -16.88
N ASP A 50 8.55 9.26 -16.77
CA ASP A 50 8.12 10.12 -17.88
C ASP A 50 9.16 11.20 -18.24
N ALA A 51 9.88 11.71 -17.23
CA ALA A 51 10.97 12.66 -17.45
C ALA A 51 12.16 11.98 -18.16
N VAL A 52 12.50 10.76 -17.74
CA VAL A 52 13.57 9.96 -18.37
C VAL A 52 13.21 9.58 -19.80
N MET A 53 12.00 9.08 -20.06
CA MET A 53 11.53 8.73 -21.40
C MET A 53 11.57 9.92 -22.36
N ARG A 54 11.20 11.11 -21.88
CA ARG A 54 11.29 12.36 -22.65
C ARG A 54 12.75 12.69 -23.00
N ALA A 55 13.65 12.62 -22.02
CA ALA A 55 15.07 12.91 -22.25
C ALA A 55 15.72 11.95 -23.26
N LEU A 56 15.39 10.65 -23.17
CA LEU A 56 15.83 9.64 -24.13
C LEU A 56 15.31 9.94 -25.55
N SER A 57 14.04 10.31 -25.68
CA SER A 57 13.43 10.64 -26.98
C SER A 57 14.00 11.91 -27.60
N GLU A 58 14.28 12.94 -26.81
CA GLU A 58 14.83 14.22 -27.27
C GLU A 58 16.36 14.15 -27.48
N GLY A 59 17.00 13.09 -26.98
CA GLY A 59 18.45 12.98 -26.96
C GLY A 59 19.09 14.09 -26.13
N SER A 60 18.53 14.36 -24.95
CA SER A 60 18.99 15.37 -24.00
C SER A 60 19.58 14.69 -22.75
N SER A 61 20.51 15.40 -22.09
CA SER A 61 21.09 14.92 -20.83
C SER A 61 20.15 15.25 -19.66
N ILE A 62 19.98 14.33 -18.72
CA ILE A 62 19.17 14.53 -17.51
C ILE A 62 19.82 13.81 -16.32
N SER A 63 19.59 14.31 -15.10
CA SER A 63 19.91 13.61 -13.85
C SER A 63 18.72 13.78 -12.92
N VAL A 64 17.94 12.71 -12.73
CA VAL A 64 16.70 12.75 -11.95
C VAL A 64 16.49 11.43 -11.22
N GLY A 65 16.26 11.52 -9.90
CA GLY A 65 16.17 10.35 -9.02
C GLY A 65 17.34 9.39 -9.24
N PRO A 66 17.09 8.10 -9.49
CA PRO A 66 18.15 7.12 -9.65
C PRO A 66 18.77 7.09 -11.06
N VAL A 67 18.31 7.93 -12.00
CA VAL A 67 18.70 7.88 -13.40
C VAL A 67 19.54 9.09 -13.80
N LYS A 68 20.64 8.83 -14.51
CA LYS A 68 21.43 9.85 -15.18
C LYS A 68 21.68 9.47 -16.63
N VAL A 69 21.36 10.36 -17.56
CA VAL A 69 21.61 10.23 -18.99
C VAL A 69 22.57 11.32 -19.41
N GLU A 70 23.70 10.94 -20.00
CA GLU A 70 24.69 11.85 -20.56
C GLU A 70 24.80 11.67 -22.08
N MET A 71 24.56 12.75 -22.82
CA MET A 71 24.78 12.80 -24.26
C MET A 71 26.17 13.32 -24.57
N ARG A 72 27.00 12.50 -25.22
CA ARG A 72 28.36 12.87 -25.66
C ARG A 72 28.40 12.99 -27.17
N ARG A 73 29.01 14.05 -27.68
CA ARG A 73 29.32 14.18 -29.12
C ARG A 73 30.57 13.35 -29.44
N LYS A 74 30.49 12.53 -30.49
CA LYS A 74 31.59 11.78 -31.07
C LYS A 74 31.81 12.24 -32.52
N LEU A 75 32.99 11.94 -33.06
CA LEU A 75 33.38 12.25 -34.44
C LEU A 75 32.37 11.75 -35.50
N LEU A 76 31.70 10.63 -35.24
CA LEU A 76 30.73 10.00 -36.16
C LEU A 76 29.27 10.04 -35.65
N GLY A 77 28.95 10.86 -34.64
CA GLY A 77 27.57 10.99 -34.18
C GLY A 77 27.42 11.37 -32.70
N LYS A 78 26.26 11.06 -32.12
CA LYS A 78 26.02 11.18 -30.68
C LYS A 78 26.15 9.79 -30.03
N SER A 79 26.75 9.73 -28.85
CA SER A 79 26.70 8.55 -27.98
C SER A 79 26.03 8.89 -26.68
N MET A 80 25.27 7.95 -26.14
CA MET A 80 24.56 8.10 -24.88
C MET A 80 25.21 7.21 -23.83
N LYS A 81 25.44 7.76 -22.64
CA LYS A 81 25.80 7.00 -21.44
C LYS A 81 24.62 7.07 -20.49
N VAL A 82 24.20 5.92 -19.96
CA VAL A 82 23.08 5.82 -19.03
C VAL A 82 23.58 5.20 -17.73
N GLU A 83 23.24 5.82 -16.62
CA GLU A 83 23.50 5.30 -15.28
C GLU A 83 22.17 5.14 -14.54
N LEU A 84 22.00 4.00 -13.87
CA LEU A 84 20.87 3.67 -13.02
C LEU A 84 21.42 3.22 -11.66
N TRP A 85 21.05 3.92 -10.59
CA TRP A 85 21.62 3.78 -9.23
C TRP A 85 23.16 3.78 -9.23
N GLY A 86 23.75 4.68 -10.02
CA GLY A 86 25.21 4.85 -10.13
C GLY A 86 25.93 3.75 -10.93
N LYS A 87 25.20 2.78 -11.51
CA LYS A 87 25.76 1.75 -12.39
C LYS A 87 25.45 2.08 -13.83
N GLU A 88 26.45 1.98 -14.70
CA GLU A 88 26.26 2.14 -16.13
C GLU A 88 25.43 0.96 -16.68
N VAL A 89 24.38 1.27 -17.42
CA VAL A 89 23.45 0.29 -18.01
C VAL A 89 23.22 0.62 -19.48
N SER A 90 22.72 -0.35 -20.26
CA SER A 90 22.29 -0.07 -21.63
C SER A 90 20.96 0.70 -21.64
N PRO A 91 20.64 1.42 -22.74
CA PRO A 91 19.34 2.07 -22.89
C PRO A 91 18.18 1.07 -22.82
N ASP A 92 18.34 -0.12 -23.42
CA ASP A 92 17.32 -1.17 -23.41
C ASP A 92 17.08 -1.73 -22.01
N GLU A 93 18.16 -1.89 -21.22
CA GLU A 93 18.05 -2.30 -19.81
C GLU A 93 17.30 -1.25 -18.98
N LEU A 94 17.61 0.04 -19.17
CA LEU A 94 16.89 1.12 -18.50
C LEU A 94 15.40 1.09 -18.87
N LEU A 95 15.05 0.94 -20.15
CA LEU A 95 13.66 0.87 -20.60
C LEU A 95 12.92 -0.33 -20.00
N ALA A 96 13.56 -1.50 -19.94
CA ALA A 96 13.00 -2.69 -19.30
C ALA A 96 12.73 -2.46 -17.80
N LYS A 97 13.68 -1.83 -17.09
CA LYS A 97 13.52 -1.49 -15.67
C LYS A 97 12.41 -0.47 -15.44
N ILE A 98 12.30 0.56 -16.28
CA ILE A 98 11.22 1.55 -16.22
C ILE A 98 9.86 0.87 -16.43
N SER A 99 9.75 -0.01 -17.41
CA SER A 99 8.52 -0.77 -17.69
C SER A 99 8.09 -1.61 -16.47
N GLN A 100 9.03 -2.35 -15.88
CA GLN A 100 8.81 -3.13 -14.66
C GLN A 100 8.37 -2.24 -13.49
N ALA A 101 9.08 -1.14 -13.26
CA ALA A 101 8.81 -0.20 -12.18
C ALA A 101 7.41 0.42 -12.31
N ARG A 102 7.01 0.87 -13.52
CA ARG A 102 5.66 1.41 -13.78
C ARG A 102 4.57 0.38 -13.54
N SER A 103 4.77 -0.85 -14.03
CA SER A 103 3.82 -1.95 -13.81
C SER A 103 3.62 -2.21 -12.32
N ARG A 104 4.71 -2.25 -11.55
CA ARG A 104 4.66 -2.47 -10.11
C ARG A 104 4.02 -1.31 -9.35
N ALA A 105 4.33 -0.08 -9.72
CA ALA A 105 3.72 1.11 -9.15
C ALA A 105 2.19 1.13 -9.40
N ALA A 106 1.76 0.81 -10.62
CA ALA A 106 0.34 0.74 -10.97
C ALA A 106 -0.39 -0.37 -10.19
N TRP A 107 0.22 -1.56 -10.08
CA TRP A 107 -0.31 -2.65 -9.27
C TRP A 107 -0.48 -2.25 -7.80
N LEU A 108 0.56 -1.68 -7.17
CA LEU A 108 0.50 -1.21 -5.79
C LEU A 108 -0.54 -0.09 -5.62
N GLN A 109 -0.67 0.82 -6.58
CA GLN A 109 -1.66 1.88 -6.52
C GLN A 109 -3.10 1.33 -6.56
N SER A 110 -3.33 0.27 -7.34
CA SER A 110 -4.63 -0.42 -7.43
C SER A 110 -4.92 -1.18 -6.13
N ASP A 111 -4.06 -2.15 -5.79
CA ASP A 111 -4.31 -3.13 -4.74
C ASP A 111 -4.14 -2.56 -3.32
N CYS A 112 -3.40 -1.46 -3.20
CA CYS A 112 -3.24 -0.71 -1.95
C CYS A 112 -3.91 0.67 -1.98
N SER A 113 -4.91 0.85 -2.83
CA SER A 113 -5.81 2.01 -2.75
C SER A 113 -6.65 1.95 -1.48
N ASP A 114 -7.11 3.11 -1.00
CA ASP A 114 -8.01 3.19 0.17
C ASP A 114 -9.26 2.34 -0.02
N GLN A 115 -9.79 2.27 -1.25
CA GLN A 115 -10.93 1.42 -1.57
C GLN A 115 -10.60 -0.07 -1.44
N ALA A 116 -9.45 -0.52 -1.97
CA ALA A 116 -9.04 -1.91 -1.91
C ALA A 116 -8.75 -2.37 -0.47
N VAL A 117 -8.13 -1.53 0.35
CA VAL A 117 -7.89 -1.87 1.76
C VAL A 117 -9.18 -1.91 2.58
N MET A 118 -10.18 -1.09 2.24
CA MET A 118 -11.48 -1.00 2.92
C MET A 118 -12.46 -2.13 2.60
N GLU A 119 -12.26 -2.86 1.51
CA GLU A 119 -13.13 -3.97 1.08
C GLU A 119 -13.55 -4.94 2.20
N PRO A 120 -12.66 -5.38 3.11
CA PRO A 120 -13.05 -6.29 4.19
C PRO A 120 -14.03 -5.67 5.19
N VAL A 121 -13.97 -4.36 5.44
CA VAL A 121 -14.92 -3.69 6.33
C VAL A 121 -16.27 -3.49 5.64
N TYR A 122 -16.30 -3.25 4.32
CA TYR A 122 -17.56 -3.21 3.57
C TYR A 122 -18.35 -4.52 3.68
N ALA A 123 -17.65 -5.67 3.73
CA ALA A 123 -18.28 -6.98 3.90
C ALA A 123 -19.04 -7.13 5.24
N SER A 124 -18.74 -6.30 6.24
CA SER A 124 -19.48 -6.30 7.51
C SER A 124 -20.91 -5.76 7.37
N ASN A 125 -21.21 -5.00 6.31
CA ASN A 125 -22.47 -4.30 6.05
C ASN A 125 -22.92 -3.33 7.17
N ASP A 126 -22.01 -2.92 8.07
CA ASP A 126 -22.30 -1.95 9.13
C ASP A 126 -21.81 -0.55 8.75
N ARG A 127 -22.76 0.39 8.60
CA ARG A 127 -22.47 1.74 8.10
C ARG A 127 -21.54 2.52 9.02
N GLU A 128 -21.72 2.42 10.33
CA GLU A 128 -20.94 3.19 11.30
C GLU A 128 -19.53 2.64 11.42
N ALA A 129 -19.37 1.32 11.40
CA ALA A 129 -18.09 0.65 11.32
C ALA A 129 -17.32 1.05 10.05
N ILE A 130 -18.01 1.13 8.90
CA ILE A 130 -17.42 1.55 7.62
C ILE A 130 -16.96 3.02 7.69
N GLU A 131 -17.86 3.93 8.08
CA GLU A 131 -17.54 5.35 8.17
C GLU A 131 -16.39 5.62 9.16
N PHE A 132 -16.36 4.90 10.27
CA PHE A 132 -15.30 5.00 11.25
C PHE A 132 -13.94 4.61 10.65
N ALA A 133 -13.86 3.45 9.98
CA ALA A 133 -12.62 2.99 9.35
C ALA A 133 -12.14 3.99 8.30
N MET A 134 -13.02 4.48 7.42
CA MET A 134 -12.65 5.46 6.38
C MET A 134 -12.01 6.73 6.95
N ARG A 135 -12.59 7.28 8.04
CA ARG A 135 -12.06 8.50 8.68
C ARG A 135 -10.77 8.28 9.45
N ASN A 136 -10.52 7.04 9.89
CA ASN A 136 -9.40 6.70 10.77
C ASN A 136 -8.35 5.79 10.11
N LEU A 137 -8.37 5.61 8.78
CA LEU A 137 -7.41 4.75 8.06
C LEU A 137 -5.95 5.08 8.41
N ALA A 138 -5.60 6.37 8.45
CA ALA A 138 -4.24 6.81 8.78
C ALA A 138 -3.87 6.49 10.24
N GLU A 139 -4.81 6.60 11.17
CA GLU A 139 -4.58 6.27 12.58
C GLU A 139 -4.45 4.75 12.75
N LEU A 140 -5.33 3.98 12.12
CA LEU A 140 -5.30 2.52 12.10
C LEU A 140 -3.98 1.99 11.52
N ALA A 141 -3.44 2.62 10.48
CA ALA A 141 -2.18 2.22 9.86
C ALA A 141 -0.98 2.29 10.82
N LYS A 142 -1.04 3.08 11.90
CA LYS A 142 0.05 3.14 12.91
C LYS A 142 0.30 1.80 13.60
N ILE A 143 -0.69 0.91 13.61
CA ILE A 143 -0.54 -0.44 14.17
C ILE A 143 0.51 -1.27 13.42
N CYS A 144 0.71 -0.97 12.13
CA CYS A 144 1.69 -1.65 11.28
C CYS A 144 3.12 -1.44 11.76
N ASP A 145 3.37 -0.30 12.42
CA ASP A 145 4.65 0.06 13.02
C ASP A 145 4.71 -0.24 14.52
N GLY A 146 3.74 -0.98 15.06
CA GLY A 146 3.69 -1.39 16.46
C GLY A 146 3.18 -0.31 17.43
N ALA A 147 2.67 0.82 16.92
CA ALA A 147 2.06 1.86 17.75
C ALA A 147 0.58 1.56 18.04
N THR A 148 0.11 1.99 19.20
CA THR A 148 -1.32 1.91 19.54
C THR A 148 -2.07 3.09 18.91
N PRO A 149 -3.10 2.85 18.08
CA PRO A 149 -3.87 3.93 17.45
C PRO A 149 -4.72 4.68 18.48
N ASN A 150 -4.75 6.01 18.38
CA ASN A 150 -5.62 6.86 19.21
C ASN A 150 -6.98 7.05 18.54
N LEU A 151 -7.92 6.15 18.86
CA LEU A 151 -9.23 6.08 18.23
C LEU A 151 -10.32 6.68 19.15
N ASP A 152 -11.05 7.68 18.65
CA ASP A 152 -12.22 8.22 19.34
C ASP A 152 -13.47 7.36 19.08
N LEU A 153 -13.85 6.56 20.08
CA LEU A 153 -14.98 5.63 19.99
C LEU A 153 -16.25 6.15 20.68
N SER A 154 -16.25 7.39 21.19
CA SER A 154 -17.30 7.87 22.11
C SER A 154 -18.69 7.98 21.49
N ASN A 155 -18.77 8.13 20.17
CA ASN A 155 -20.01 8.39 19.42
C ASN A 155 -20.50 7.18 18.61
N LEU A 156 -19.96 5.98 18.88
CA LEU A 156 -20.35 4.75 18.20
C LEU A 156 -21.23 3.87 19.10
N PRO A 157 -22.17 3.10 18.54
CA PRO A 157 -22.90 2.10 19.30
C PRO A 157 -21.98 1.03 19.91
N GLU A 158 -22.39 0.51 21.07
CA GLU A 158 -21.58 -0.42 21.85
C GLU A 158 -21.15 -1.66 21.08
N TYR A 159 -22.02 -2.19 20.21
CA TYR A 159 -21.71 -3.37 19.41
C TYR A 159 -20.64 -3.08 18.33
N VAL A 160 -20.63 -1.87 17.76
CA VAL A 160 -19.59 -1.43 16.82
C VAL A 160 -18.27 -1.27 17.56
N VAL A 161 -18.29 -0.61 18.72
CA VAL A 161 -17.11 -0.46 19.59
C VAL A 161 -16.52 -1.81 19.96
N ALA A 162 -17.37 -2.77 20.35
CA ALA A 162 -16.95 -4.13 20.68
C ALA A 162 -16.33 -4.84 19.46
N GLY A 163 -16.94 -4.73 18.29
CA GLY A 163 -16.43 -5.29 17.04
C GLY A 163 -15.07 -4.73 16.66
N ILE A 164 -14.91 -3.40 16.69
CA ILE A 164 -13.64 -2.72 16.39
C ILE A 164 -12.55 -3.20 17.33
N LYS A 165 -12.77 -3.11 18.66
CA LYS A 165 -11.78 -3.51 19.66
C LYS A 165 -11.35 -4.97 19.48
N ARG A 166 -12.33 -5.87 19.31
CA ARG A 166 -12.08 -7.29 19.04
C ARG A 166 -11.29 -7.51 17.75
N GLY A 167 -11.57 -6.76 16.70
CA GLY A 167 -10.84 -6.81 15.43
C GLY A 167 -9.38 -6.37 15.56
N LEU A 168 -9.13 -5.29 16.31
CA LEU A 168 -7.78 -4.83 16.64
C LEU A 168 -7.01 -5.89 17.44
N GLU A 169 -7.60 -6.42 18.50
CA GLU A 169 -7.02 -7.49 19.33
C GLU A 169 -6.73 -8.75 18.51
N LYS A 170 -7.67 -9.16 17.66
CA LYS A 170 -7.53 -10.32 16.78
C LYS A 170 -6.36 -10.16 15.81
N TYR A 171 -6.13 -8.95 15.30
CA TYR A 171 -4.96 -8.66 14.48
C TYR A 171 -3.66 -8.72 15.29
N ILE A 172 -3.61 -8.03 16.44
CA ILE A 172 -2.42 -7.97 17.29
C ILE A 172 -2.00 -9.38 17.76
N ASN A 173 -2.95 -10.19 18.20
CA ASN A 173 -2.67 -11.53 18.74
C ASN A 173 -2.34 -12.58 17.67
N LYS A 174 -2.54 -12.28 16.38
CA LYS A 174 -2.14 -13.14 15.26
C LYS A 174 -0.72 -12.87 14.75
N LYS A 175 -0.12 -11.76 15.17
CA LYS A 175 1.24 -11.36 14.80
C LYS A 175 2.27 -12.13 15.61
#